data_AF-A0A800BQD9-F1
#
_entry.id   AF-A0A800BQD9-F1
#
_cell.length_a   1.000
_cell.length_b   1.000
_cell.length_c   1.000
_cell.angle_alpha   90.00
_cell.angle_beta   90.00
_cell.angle_gamma   90.00
#
_symmetry.space_group_name_H-M   'P 1'
#
loop_
_entity.id
_entity.type
_entity.pdbx_description
1 polymer ?
#
loop_
_entity_poly.entity_id
_entity_poly.type
_entity_poly.pdbx_seq_one_letter_code
_entity_poly.pdbx_strand_id
1 'polypeptide(L)'
;MQLTGSSPLFMILGFLLGLGVVYFLVRIKKITVNRLDDRTLVLKLPFLGCVEANGPTKYQGLFVRNVSETLNKVKLFQGLMDFDLMLRYAQDYNINYIGVEGDNPDGSWSKGRLAYSTLSKGHNGGYDIFLNPDLDRDVVCSRLKEELGLDIKPEELHTFLFLHEIGHTRKAGNDCYISARLNHSLSGGRRSVRRRRELKLLHSKVERFADDFAIKELLKWRGSQLLDSGYPL
;
A
#
# COMPACT_ATOMS: atom_id res chain seq x y z
N MET A 1 -20.12 -54.91 -26.58
CA MET A 1 -19.95 -53.45 -26.78
C MET A 1 -18.54 -53.10 -26.31
N GLN A 2 -17.57 -53.04 -27.23
CA GLN A 2 -16.19 -52.66 -26.93
C GLN A 2 -15.80 -51.58 -27.92
N LEU A 3 -15.80 -50.33 -27.46
CA LEU A 3 -15.22 -49.21 -28.18
C LEU A 3 -13.70 -49.37 -28.08
N THR A 4 -13.10 -49.73 -29.20
CA THR A 4 -11.67 -49.90 -29.41
C THR A 4 -10.94 -48.59 -29.16
N GLY A 5 -9.86 -48.68 -28.37
CA GLY A 5 -9.05 -47.55 -27.95
C GLY A 5 -8.51 -46.75 -29.13
N SER A 6 -8.66 -45.43 -29.07
CA SER A 6 -7.94 -44.50 -29.94
C SER A 6 -6.45 -44.75 -29.78
N SER A 7 -5.84 -45.33 -30.81
CA SER A 7 -4.41 -45.66 -30.83
C SER A 7 -3.60 -44.39 -30.51
N PRO A 8 -2.62 -44.44 -29.58
CA PRO A 8 -1.77 -43.30 -29.24
C PRO A 8 -1.09 -42.66 -30.47
N LEU A 9 -1.01 -43.42 -31.56
CA LEU A 9 -0.56 -42.97 -32.87
C LEU A 9 -1.40 -41.81 -33.44
N PHE A 10 -2.73 -41.80 -33.26
CA PHE A 10 -3.57 -40.68 -33.71
C PHE A 10 -3.39 -39.42 -32.88
N MET A 11 -3.12 -39.55 -31.58
CA MET A 11 -2.81 -38.40 -30.72
C MET A 11 -1.46 -37.79 -31.09
N ILE A 12 -0.45 -38.62 -31.36
CA ILE A 12 0.86 -38.16 -31.84
C ILE A 12 0.73 -37.49 -33.21
N LEU A 13 -0.04 -38.08 -34.13
CA LEU A 13 -0.27 -37.50 -35.45
C LEU A 13 -0.96 -36.14 -35.34
N GLY A 14 -2.00 -36.02 -34.50
CA GLY A 14 -2.71 -34.77 -34.25
C GLY A 14 -1.83 -33.70 -33.61
N PHE A 15 -0.96 -34.08 -32.67
CA PHE A 15 0.00 -33.17 -32.05
C PHE A 15 1.04 -32.65 -33.06
N LEU A 16 1.58 -33.53 -33.92
CA LEU A 16 2.51 -33.14 -34.98
C LEU A 16 1.84 -32.25 -36.03
N LEU A 17 0.57 -32.52 -36.38
CA LEU A 17 -0.21 -31.68 -37.28
C LEU A 17 -0.47 -30.29 -36.67
N GLY A 18 -0.79 -30.23 -35.38
CA GLY A 18 -0.94 -28.97 -34.64
C GLY A 18 0.36 -28.15 -34.59
N LEU A 19 1.49 -28.79 -34.31
CA LEU A 19 2.81 -28.14 -34.37
C LEU A 19 3.16 -27.66 -35.78
N GLY A 20 2.84 -28.45 -36.80
CA GLY A 20 3.04 -28.08 -38.20
C GLY A 20 2.25 -26.83 -38.60
N VAL A 21 0.98 -26.72 -38.16
CA VAL A 21 0.14 -25.54 -38.39
C VAL A 21 0.70 -24.33 -37.65
N VAL A 22 1.08 -24.46 -36.37
CA VAL A 22 1.67 -23.36 -35.60
C VAL A 22 2.99 -22.90 -36.21
N TYR A 23 3.87 -23.84 -36.58
CA TYR A 23 5.14 -23.53 -37.25
C TYR A 23 4.92 -22.85 -38.60
N PHE A 24 3.95 -23.29 -39.40
CA PHE A 24 3.59 -22.67 -40.68
C PHE A 24 3.06 -21.24 -40.49
N LEU A 25 2.17 -21.02 -39.51
CA LEU A 25 1.64 -19.69 -39.19
C LEU A 25 2.72 -18.72 -38.70
N VAL A 26 3.68 -19.20 -37.90
CA VAL A 26 4.81 -18.39 -37.40
C VAL A 26 5.84 -18.11 -38.51
N ARG A 27 6.09 -19.08 -39.41
CA ARG A 27 7.08 -18.95 -40.49
C ARG A 27 6.59 -18.04 -41.62
N ILE A 28 5.27 -17.92 -41.82
CA ILE A 28 4.71 -16.89 -42.70
C ILE A 28 4.84 -15.54 -41.99
N LYS A 29 6.00 -14.88 -42.19
CA LYS A 29 6.40 -13.54 -41.71
C LYS A 29 5.48 -12.37 -42.15
N LYS A 30 4.20 -12.62 -42.48
CA LYS A 30 3.25 -11.64 -43.03
C LYS A 30 2.04 -11.39 -42.14
N ILE A 31 2.09 -11.76 -40.86
CA ILE A 31 1.10 -11.23 -39.90
C ILE A 31 1.45 -9.76 -39.69
N THR A 32 0.68 -8.89 -40.34
CA THR A 32 0.84 -7.44 -40.19
C THR A 32 -0.20 -6.98 -39.18
N VAL A 33 0.26 -6.45 -38.05
CA VAL A 33 -0.59 -5.89 -37.01
C VAL A 33 -0.65 -4.39 -37.22
N ASN A 34 -1.82 -3.89 -37.63
CA ASN A 34 -2.04 -2.46 -37.79
C ASN A 34 -3.05 -1.99 -36.75
N ARG A 35 -2.75 -0.87 -36.09
CA ARG A 35 -3.64 -0.23 -35.14
C ARG A 35 -4.50 0.78 -35.88
N LEU A 36 -5.82 0.60 -35.87
CA LEU A 36 -6.74 1.46 -36.61
C LEU A 36 -7.17 2.67 -35.77
N ASP A 37 -7.28 2.48 -34.46
CA ASP A 37 -7.52 3.50 -33.44
C ASP A 37 -7.00 3.02 -32.06
N ASP A 38 -7.31 3.73 -30.99
CA ASP A 38 -6.84 3.39 -29.65
C ASP A 38 -7.32 2.02 -29.13
N ARG A 39 -8.38 1.45 -29.72
CA ARG A 39 -9.06 0.27 -29.17
C ARG A 39 -9.16 -0.90 -30.15
N THR A 40 -8.85 -0.74 -31.43
CA THR A 40 -9.06 -1.77 -32.43
C THR A 40 -7.75 -2.15 -33.13
N LEU A 41 -7.42 -3.43 -33.01
CA LEU A 41 -6.29 -4.05 -33.70
C LEU A 41 -6.80 -4.81 -34.91
N VAL A 42 -6.22 -4.52 -36.07
CA VAL A 42 -6.48 -5.26 -37.31
C VAL A 42 -5.32 -6.20 -37.56
N LEU A 43 -5.63 -7.49 -37.49
CA LEU A 43 -4.72 -8.58 -37.81
C LEU A 43 -4.98 -9.02 -39.25
N LYS A 44 -4.03 -8.76 -40.15
CA LYS A 44 -4.10 -9.29 -41.53
C LYS A 44 -3.45 -10.67 -41.57
N LEU A 45 -4.28 -11.70 -41.74
CA LEU A 45 -3.85 -13.09 -41.87
C LEU A 45 -3.96 -13.53 -43.33
N PRO A 46 -2.93 -14.20 -43.90
CA PRO A 46 -2.85 -14.45 -45.34
C PRO A 46 -3.94 -15.38 -45.92
N PHE A 47 -4.64 -16.16 -45.10
CA PHE A 47 -5.71 -17.07 -45.54
C PHE A 47 -7.07 -16.82 -44.86
N LEU A 48 -7.09 -16.08 -43.75
CA LEU A 48 -8.28 -15.83 -42.93
C LEU A 48 -8.83 -14.40 -43.10
N GLY A 49 -8.17 -13.56 -43.91
CA GLY A 49 -8.57 -12.17 -44.13
C GLY A 49 -8.17 -11.26 -42.97
N CYS A 50 -8.90 -10.14 -42.84
CA CYS A 50 -8.70 -9.18 -41.75
C CYS A 50 -9.54 -9.62 -40.55
N VAL A 51 -8.90 -9.85 -39.40
CA VAL A 51 -9.59 -10.05 -38.13
C VAL A 51 -9.50 -8.74 -37.35
N GLU A 52 -10.65 -8.16 -37.07
CA GLU A 52 -10.77 -7.00 -36.18
C GLU A 52 -10.95 -7.49 -34.75
N ALA A 53 -9.96 -7.21 -33.91
CA ALA A 53 -10.02 -7.49 -32.50
C ALA A 53 -10.20 -6.17 -31.75
N ASN A 54 -11.37 -6.01 -31.13
CA ASN A 54 -11.57 -4.95 -30.16
C ASN A 54 -10.80 -5.30 -28.88
N GLY A 55 -9.94 -4.38 -28.44
CA GLY A 55 -9.28 -4.46 -27.14
C GLY A 55 -10.33 -4.70 -26.06
N PRO A 56 -10.08 -5.65 -25.13
CA PRO A 56 -11.10 -6.04 -24.16
C PRO A 56 -11.49 -4.84 -23.29
N THR A 57 -12.80 -4.60 -23.17
CA THR A 57 -13.38 -3.56 -22.29
C THR A 57 -13.13 -3.82 -20.80
N LYS A 58 -12.73 -5.06 -20.44
CA LYS A 58 -12.25 -5.46 -19.12
C LYS A 58 -11.02 -6.33 -19.27
N TYR A 59 -9.88 -5.83 -18.81
CA TYR A 59 -8.67 -6.62 -18.65
C TYR A 59 -8.92 -7.68 -17.55
N GLN A 60 -8.90 -8.97 -17.90
CA GLN A 60 -9.04 -10.07 -16.94
C GLN A 60 -7.69 -10.75 -16.73
N GLY A 61 -7.22 -10.80 -15.48
CA GLY A 61 -5.98 -11.47 -15.07
C GLY A 61 -5.49 -11.00 -13.70
N LEU A 62 -4.76 -11.87 -12.98
CA LEU A 62 -4.20 -11.57 -11.65
C LEU A 62 -3.31 -10.31 -11.65
N PHE A 63 -2.54 -10.11 -12.72
CA PHE A 63 -1.70 -8.92 -12.88
C PHE A 63 -2.51 -7.62 -12.94
N VAL A 64 -3.60 -7.62 -13.71
CA VAL A 64 -4.47 -6.44 -13.89
C VAL A 64 -5.17 -6.11 -12.58
N ARG A 65 -5.62 -7.14 -11.86
CA ARG A 65 -6.22 -6.98 -10.54
C ARG A 65 -5.25 -6.32 -9.56
N ASN A 66 -4.00 -6.80 -9.48
CA ASN A 66 -2.98 -6.22 -8.60
C ASN A 66 -2.64 -4.77 -8.97
N VAL A 67 -2.52 -4.46 -10.26
CA VAL A 67 -2.29 -3.08 -10.74
C VAL A 67 -3.48 -2.18 -10.40
N SER A 68 -4.71 -2.63 -10.62
CA SER A 68 -5.91 -1.86 -10.30
C SER A 68 -6.06 -1.62 -8.80
N GLU A 69 -5.81 -2.64 -7.96
CA GLU A 69 -5.82 -2.52 -6.51
C GLU A 69 -4.76 -1.52 -6.03
N THR A 70 -3.56 -1.59 -6.61
CA THR A 70 -2.47 -0.64 -6.31
C THR A 70 -2.84 0.78 -6.70
N LEU A 71 -3.40 0.99 -7.90
CA LEU A 71 -3.85 2.31 -8.35
C LEU A 71 -4.96 2.89 -7.49
N ASN A 72 -5.91 2.07 -7.05
CA ASN A 72 -6.96 2.50 -6.14
C ASN A 72 -6.38 2.93 -4.79
N LYS A 73 -5.38 2.21 -4.29
CA LYS A 73 -4.68 2.54 -3.05
C LYS A 73 -3.87 3.84 -3.17
N VAL A 74 -3.20 4.06 -4.29
CA VAL A 74 -2.52 5.35 -4.58
C VAL A 74 -3.53 6.50 -4.55
N LYS A 75 -4.67 6.36 -5.25
CA LYS A 75 -5.72 7.38 -5.27
C LYS A 75 -6.30 7.64 -3.89
N LEU A 76 -6.49 6.59 -3.09
CA LEU A 76 -6.96 6.73 -1.72
C LEU A 76 -5.98 7.60 -0.91
N PHE A 77 -4.69 7.29 -0.91
CA PHE A 77 -3.71 8.06 -0.14
C PHE A 77 -3.54 9.49 -0.65
N GLN A 78 -3.62 9.71 -1.96
CA GLN A 78 -3.65 11.07 -2.53
C GLN A 78 -4.84 11.90 -2.02
N GLY A 79 -5.96 11.27 -1.66
CA GLY A 79 -7.11 11.93 -1.05
C GLY A 79 -7.00 12.11 0.48
N LEU A 80 -6.05 11.45 1.13
CA LEU A 80 -5.82 11.53 2.57
C LEU A 80 -4.69 12.50 2.92
N MET A 81 -3.60 12.51 2.16
CA MET A 81 -2.42 13.32 2.43
C MET A 81 -1.58 13.59 1.16
N ASP A 82 -0.56 14.42 1.31
CA ASP A 82 0.49 14.61 0.32
C ASP A 82 1.25 13.28 0.07
N PHE A 83 1.03 12.72 -1.12
CA PHE A 83 1.58 11.41 -1.49
C PHE A 83 3.10 11.44 -1.66
N ASP A 84 3.66 12.55 -2.15
CA ASP A 84 5.10 12.68 -2.35
C ASP A 84 5.84 12.82 -1.00
N LEU A 85 5.22 13.53 -0.05
CA LEU A 85 5.67 13.52 1.34
C LEU A 85 5.64 12.10 1.90
N MET A 86 4.53 11.39 1.75
CA MET A 86 4.37 10.04 2.27
C MET A 86 5.47 9.09 1.76
N LEU A 87 5.75 9.11 0.44
CA LEU A 87 6.81 8.28 -0.16
C LEU A 87 8.20 8.62 0.36
N ARG A 88 8.50 9.91 0.52
CA ARG A 88 9.80 10.39 1.02
C ARG A 88 10.06 9.87 2.44
N TYR A 89 9.10 10.09 3.34
CA TYR A 89 9.23 9.59 4.71
C TYR A 89 9.23 8.06 4.77
N ALA A 90 8.50 7.37 3.90
CA ALA A 90 8.53 5.91 3.86
C ALA A 90 9.95 5.39 3.60
N GLN A 91 10.66 6.01 2.65
CA GLN A 91 12.05 5.71 2.33
C GLN A 91 13.00 6.07 3.49
N ASP A 92 12.92 7.31 3.98
CA ASP A 92 13.83 7.83 5.00
C ASP A 92 13.75 7.03 6.30
N TYR A 93 12.53 6.63 6.69
CA TYR A 93 12.24 5.98 7.97
C TYR A 93 12.08 4.45 7.90
N ASN A 94 12.40 3.84 6.75
CA ASN A 94 12.35 2.38 6.54
C ASN A 94 10.94 1.80 6.79
N ILE A 95 9.92 2.46 6.22
CA ILE A 95 8.55 1.99 6.21
C ILE A 95 8.38 1.06 5.02
N ASN A 96 8.05 -0.20 5.27
CA ASN A 96 7.88 -1.21 4.22
C ASN A 96 6.48 -1.23 3.64
N TYR A 97 5.49 -0.84 4.44
CA TYR A 97 4.10 -0.88 4.05
C TYR A 97 3.31 0.26 4.66
N ILE A 98 2.44 0.86 3.85
CA ILE A 98 1.44 1.83 4.30
C ILE A 98 0.09 1.29 3.86
N GLY A 99 -0.83 1.14 4.81
CA GLY A 99 -2.13 0.51 4.60
C GLY A 99 -3.28 1.22 5.28
N VAL A 100 -4.48 0.69 5.05
CA VAL A 100 -5.74 1.10 5.69
C VAL A 100 -6.44 -0.12 6.30
N GLU A 101 -7.61 0.10 6.93
CA GLU A 101 -8.48 -1.00 7.38
C GLU A 101 -8.68 -2.06 6.29
N GLY A 102 -8.53 -3.35 6.65
CA GLY A 102 -8.64 -4.49 5.74
C GLY A 102 -7.31 -5.03 5.17
N ASP A 103 -6.21 -4.29 5.30
CA ASP A 103 -4.89 -4.75 4.86
C ASP A 103 -4.20 -5.70 5.88
N ASN A 104 -4.78 -5.89 7.06
CA ASN A 104 -4.33 -6.89 8.03
C ASN A 104 -4.84 -8.29 7.65
N PRO A 105 -4.07 -9.37 7.92
CA PRO A 105 -4.53 -10.75 7.73
C PRO A 105 -5.79 -11.12 8.53
N ASP A 106 -6.09 -10.38 9.61
CA ASP A 106 -7.25 -10.59 10.48
C ASP A 106 -8.39 -9.59 10.23
N GLY A 107 -8.19 -8.60 9.34
CA GLY A 107 -9.17 -7.59 8.97
C GLY A 107 -9.73 -6.76 10.13
N SER A 108 -9.14 -6.84 11.33
CA SER A 108 -9.76 -6.31 12.55
C SER A 108 -9.17 -4.97 12.97
N TRP A 109 -10.06 -4.03 13.24
CA TRP A 109 -9.76 -2.78 13.91
C TRP A 109 -10.11 -2.88 15.40
N SER A 110 -9.23 -2.40 16.28
CA SER A 110 -9.66 -2.12 17.66
C SER A 110 -10.41 -0.78 17.66
N LYS A 111 -11.63 -0.74 18.22
CA LYS A 111 -12.41 0.51 18.35
C LYS A 111 -11.53 1.65 18.88
N GLY A 112 -11.50 2.77 18.15
CA GLY A 112 -10.90 4.02 18.61
C GLY A 112 -9.42 4.24 18.32
N ARG A 113 -8.74 3.38 17.53
CA ARG A 113 -7.41 3.77 17.01
C ARG A 113 -7.55 4.90 15.96
N LEU A 114 -6.50 5.68 15.74
CA LEU A 114 -6.48 6.69 14.68
C LEU A 114 -5.50 6.29 13.58
N ALA A 115 -4.33 5.81 14.03
CA ALA A 115 -3.35 5.08 13.25
C ALA A 115 -2.67 4.04 14.16
N TYR A 116 -1.85 3.17 13.58
CA TYR A 116 -0.88 2.39 14.34
C TYR A 116 0.27 1.92 13.44
N SER A 117 1.40 1.66 14.08
CA SER A 117 2.59 1.07 13.49
C SER A 117 2.85 -0.34 14.02
N THR A 118 3.37 -1.21 13.16
CA THR A 118 3.85 -2.55 13.54
C THR A 118 5.24 -2.81 12.96
N LEU A 119 5.97 -3.78 13.53
CA LEU A 119 7.20 -4.25 12.92
C LEU A 119 6.83 -5.12 11.72
N SER A 120 7.47 -4.86 10.58
CA SER A 120 7.27 -5.65 9.37
C SER A 120 7.80 -7.06 9.55
N LYS A 121 7.09 -8.06 9.01
CA LYS A 121 7.47 -9.47 9.07
C LYS A 121 8.55 -9.88 8.04
N GLY A 122 9.00 -8.95 7.20
CA GLY A 122 9.92 -9.20 6.08
C GLY A 122 11.40 -9.25 6.48
N HIS A 123 12.22 -9.80 5.57
CA HIS A 123 13.65 -10.07 5.79
C HIS A 123 14.53 -8.84 6.11
N ASN A 124 14.14 -7.64 5.67
CA ASN A 124 14.95 -6.42 5.84
C ASN A 124 14.67 -5.68 7.17
N GLY A 125 13.72 -6.18 7.98
CA GLY A 125 13.19 -5.41 9.11
C GLY A 125 12.52 -4.10 8.66
N GLY A 126 11.91 -3.36 9.58
CA GLY A 126 11.24 -2.09 9.29
C GLY A 126 9.87 -2.01 9.93
N TYR A 127 9.07 -1.04 9.48
CA TYR A 127 7.77 -0.73 10.06
C TYR A 127 6.68 -0.75 8.99
N ASP A 128 5.50 -1.23 9.38
CA ASP A 128 4.27 -1.09 8.60
C ASP A 128 3.37 -0.09 9.32
N ILE A 129 2.82 0.88 8.60
CA ILE A 129 1.92 1.92 9.15
C ILE A 129 0.52 1.70 8.58
N PHE A 130 -0.48 1.81 9.44
CA PHE A 130 -1.88 1.67 9.08
C PHE A 130 -2.65 2.90 9.54
N LEU A 131 -3.41 3.50 8.61
CA LEU A 131 -4.19 4.70 8.85
C LEU A 131 -5.68 4.39 8.81
N ASN A 132 -6.48 5.09 9.63
CA ASN A 132 -7.93 5.04 9.52
C ASN A 132 -8.41 6.04 8.46
N PRO A 133 -8.98 5.60 7.33
CA PRO A 133 -9.53 6.54 6.34
C PRO A 133 -10.84 7.20 6.79
N ASP A 134 -11.60 6.54 7.66
CA ASP A 134 -13.01 6.86 7.99
C ASP A 134 -13.15 7.67 9.29
N LEU A 135 -12.18 8.53 9.58
CA LEU A 135 -12.21 9.41 10.74
C LEU A 135 -13.15 10.59 10.53
N ASP A 136 -13.94 10.91 11.56
CA ASP A 136 -14.55 12.23 11.69
C ASP A 136 -13.44 13.25 11.98
N ARG A 137 -12.97 13.89 10.91
CA ARG A 137 -11.75 14.71 10.96
C ARG A 137 -11.92 15.92 11.88
N ASP A 138 -13.07 16.56 11.87
CA ASP A 138 -13.34 17.74 12.69
C ASP A 138 -13.34 17.40 14.18
N VAL A 139 -13.97 16.28 14.55
CA VAL A 139 -14.02 15.81 15.93
C VAL A 139 -12.62 15.41 16.42
N VAL A 140 -11.85 14.69 15.59
CA VAL A 140 -10.49 14.27 15.96
C VAL A 140 -9.55 15.47 16.07
N CYS A 141 -9.58 16.40 15.12
CA CYS A 141 -8.78 17.62 15.16
C CYS A 141 -9.09 18.47 16.40
N SER A 142 -10.36 18.60 16.77
CA SER A 142 -10.78 19.33 17.98
C SER A 142 -10.15 18.73 19.24
N ARG A 143 -10.15 17.40 19.36
CA ARG A 143 -9.51 16.70 20.49
C ARG A 143 -7.99 16.85 20.49
N LEU A 144 -7.35 16.68 19.34
CA LEU A 144 -5.89 16.85 19.22
C LEU A 144 -5.47 18.28 19.58
N LYS A 145 -6.29 19.29 19.25
CA LYS A 145 -6.04 20.67 19.65
C LYS A 145 -6.07 20.85 21.17
N GLU A 146 -7.02 20.24 21.85
CA GLU A 146 -7.10 20.27 23.31
C GLU A 146 -5.92 19.55 23.96
N GLU A 147 -5.49 18.42 23.40
CA GLU A 147 -4.41 17.60 23.96
C GLU A 147 -3.00 18.15 23.69
N LEU A 148 -2.77 18.67 22.48
CA LEU A 148 -1.45 19.10 22.00
C LEU A 148 -1.25 20.63 22.04
N GLY A 149 -2.34 21.40 22.17
CA GLY A 149 -2.30 22.86 22.07
C GLY A 149 -1.96 23.38 20.67
N LEU A 150 -2.05 22.54 19.64
CA LEU A 150 -1.76 22.88 18.25
C LEU A 150 -3.02 22.77 17.39
N ASP A 151 -3.28 23.79 16.58
CA ASP A 151 -4.37 23.77 15.61
C ASP A 151 -3.97 22.92 14.39
N ILE A 152 -4.45 21.67 14.33
CA ILE A 152 -4.29 20.74 13.20
C ILE A 152 -5.57 20.82 12.37
N LYS A 153 -5.46 21.20 11.10
CA LYS A 153 -6.64 21.31 10.23
C LYS A 153 -7.11 19.93 9.76
N PRO A 154 -8.40 19.77 9.41
CA PRO A 154 -8.93 18.49 8.92
C PRO A 154 -8.17 17.91 7.72
N GLU A 155 -7.66 18.74 6.82
CA GLU A 155 -6.85 18.32 5.66
C GLU A 155 -5.43 17.85 6.03
N GLU A 156 -4.97 18.14 7.24
CA GLU A 156 -3.64 17.78 7.73
C GLU A 156 -3.67 16.57 8.67
N LEU A 157 -4.86 16.13 9.09
CA LEU A 157 -5.04 15.12 10.10
C LEU A 157 -4.29 13.82 9.76
N HIS A 158 -4.51 13.27 8.56
CA HIS A 158 -3.87 12.02 8.16
C HIS A 158 -2.35 12.17 7.99
N THR A 159 -1.87 13.33 7.54
CA THR A 159 -0.45 13.66 7.52
C THR A 159 0.14 13.64 8.93
N PHE A 160 -0.53 14.30 9.89
CA PHE A 160 -0.12 14.31 11.29
C PHE A 160 -0.07 12.88 11.87
N LEU A 161 -1.13 12.09 11.68
CA LEU A 161 -1.19 10.71 12.16
C LEU A 161 -0.09 9.84 11.55
N PHE A 162 0.21 10.00 10.27
CA PHE A 162 1.32 9.29 9.63
C PHE A 162 2.68 9.68 10.21
N LEU A 163 2.92 10.98 10.42
CA LEU A 163 4.16 11.46 11.05
C LEU A 163 4.28 10.99 12.50
N HIS A 164 3.18 10.93 13.25
CA HIS A 164 3.13 10.35 14.59
C HIS A 164 3.59 8.89 14.57
N GLU A 165 3.06 8.08 13.65
CA GLU A 165 3.51 6.69 13.51
C GLU A 165 4.97 6.55 13.09
N ILE A 166 5.51 7.51 12.34
CA ILE A 166 6.95 7.58 12.06
C ILE A 166 7.75 7.91 13.32
N GLY A 167 7.22 8.75 14.21
CA GLY A 167 7.80 9.08 15.50
C GLY A 167 7.97 7.88 16.43
N HIS A 168 7.25 6.77 16.17
CA HIS A 168 7.46 5.48 16.85
C HIS A 168 8.64 4.68 16.29
N THR A 169 9.23 5.08 15.17
CA THR A 169 10.38 4.36 14.59
C THR A 169 11.68 4.67 15.33
N ARG A 170 12.58 3.68 15.39
CA ARG A 170 13.95 3.89 15.90
C ARG A 170 14.71 4.96 15.11
N LYS A 171 14.47 5.06 13.79
CA LYS A 171 15.11 6.07 12.93
C LYS A 171 14.68 7.50 13.26
N ALA A 172 13.48 7.69 13.81
CA ALA A 172 13.05 8.97 14.35
C ALA A 172 13.77 9.36 15.66
N GLY A 173 14.54 8.45 16.26
CA GLY A 173 15.25 8.67 17.53
C GLY A 173 14.52 8.09 18.75
N ASN A 174 13.41 7.37 18.54
CA ASN A 174 12.62 6.79 19.63
C ASN A 174 13.17 5.42 20.07
N ASP A 175 14.33 5.43 20.72
CA ASP A 175 14.99 4.20 21.19
C ASP A 175 14.14 3.41 22.21
N CYS A 176 13.20 4.09 22.88
CA CYS A 176 12.32 3.50 23.90
C CYS A 176 11.15 2.69 23.32
N TYR A 177 10.78 2.88 22.05
CA TYR A 177 9.61 2.23 21.44
C TYR A 177 9.70 0.70 21.44
N ILE A 178 10.84 0.15 21.00
CA ILE A 178 11.05 -1.30 20.95
C ILE A 178 11.02 -1.88 22.37
N SER A 179 11.65 -1.21 23.34
CA SER A 179 11.62 -1.63 24.74
C SER A 179 10.21 -1.59 25.33
N ALA A 180 9.40 -0.58 25.01
CA ALA A 180 8.01 -0.50 25.45
C ALA A 180 7.19 -1.67 24.89
N ARG A 181 7.32 -1.92 23.58
CA ARG A 181 6.58 -2.96 22.86
C ARG A 181 6.97 -4.37 23.30
N LEU A 182 8.26 -4.67 23.40
CA LEU A 182 8.77 -5.96 23.90
C LEU A 182 8.32 -6.21 25.33
N ASN A 183 8.45 -5.21 26.21
CA ASN A 183 7.97 -5.35 27.57
C ASN A 183 6.47 -5.64 27.58
N HIS A 184 5.66 -4.90 26.83
CA HIS A 184 4.22 -5.15 26.76
C HIS A 184 3.92 -6.60 26.35
N SER A 185 4.49 -7.07 25.23
CA SER A 185 4.26 -8.43 24.70
C SER A 185 4.76 -9.56 25.60
N LEU A 186 5.93 -9.42 26.23
CA LEU A 186 6.53 -10.48 27.05
C LEU A 186 5.91 -10.63 28.44
N SER A 187 5.10 -9.66 28.86
CA SER A 187 4.74 -9.50 30.27
C SER A 187 3.33 -9.93 30.67
N GLY A 188 2.63 -10.67 29.80
CA GLY A 188 1.24 -11.09 29.94
C GLY A 188 0.72 -11.13 31.38
N GLY A 189 -0.07 -10.12 31.75
CA GLY A 189 -0.91 -10.04 32.97
C GLY A 189 -0.24 -10.05 34.36
N ARG A 190 0.94 -10.63 34.56
CA ARG A 190 1.53 -10.92 35.88
C ARG A 190 2.55 -9.87 36.34
N ARG A 191 2.19 -8.58 36.31
CA ARG A 191 3.09 -7.48 36.75
C ARG A 191 2.74 -6.95 38.15
N SER A 192 3.77 -6.76 38.97
CA SER A 192 3.66 -5.97 40.21
C SER A 192 3.18 -4.54 39.90
N VAL A 193 2.55 -3.87 40.89
CA VAL A 193 2.07 -2.48 40.75
C VAL A 193 3.19 -1.54 40.28
N ARG A 194 4.41 -1.73 40.81
CA ARG A 194 5.61 -0.97 40.40
C ARG A 194 5.92 -1.11 38.91
N ARG A 195 6.00 -2.34 38.39
CA ARG A 195 6.28 -2.60 36.96
C ARG A 195 5.17 -2.11 36.02
N ARG A 196 3.93 -2.04 36.49
CA ARG A 196 2.82 -1.41 35.72
C ARG A 196 3.00 0.09 35.62
N ARG A 197 3.39 0.76 36.71
CA ARG A 197 3.69 2.20 36.71
C ARG A 197 4.89 2.54 35.82
N GLU A 198 5.97 1.77 35.93
CA GLU A 198 7.16 1.94 35.08
C GLU A 198 6.84 1.79 33.59
N LEU A 199 6.01 0.81 33.22
CA LEU A 199 5.55 0.63 31.84
C LEU A 199 4.68 1.79 31.36
N LYS A 200 3.75 2.26 32.20
CA LYS A 200 2.89 3.41 31.87
C LYS A 200 3.74 4.64 31.59
N LEU A 201 4.75 4.92 32.43
CA LEU A 201 5.69 6.02 32.23
C LEU A 201 6.49 5.85 30.94
N LEU A 202 6.93 4.63 30.63
CA LEU A 202 7.64 4.33 29.39
C LEU A 202 6.75 4.58 28.16
N HIS A 203 5.49 4.12 28.17
CA HIS A 203 4.53 4.42 27.10
C HIS A 203 4.31 5.92 26.95
N SER A 204 4.04 6.64 28.05
CA SER A 204 3.83 8.09 27.98
C SER A 204 5.03 8.85 27.41
N LYS A 205 6.26 8.36 27.63
CA LYS A 205 7.47 8.94 27.00
C LYS A 205 7.52 8.67 25.50
N VAL A 206 7.17 7.46 25.09
CA VAL A 206 7.15 7.04 23.68
C VAL A 206 6.10 7.82 22.90
N GLU A 207 4.87 7.92 23.42
CA GLU A 207 3.79 8.70 22.78
C GLU A 207 4.15 10.18 22.68
N ARG A 208 4.64 10.79 23.78
CA ARG A 208 5.06 12.20 23.76
C ARG A 208 6.15 12.46 22.71
N PHE A 209 7.13 11.57 22.61
CA PHE A 209 8.16 11.70 21.58
C PHE A 209 7.57 11.66 20.17
N ALA A 210 6.63 10.75 19.93
CA ALA A 210 5.96 10.63 18.65
C ALA A 210 5.14 11.89 18.31
N ASP A 211 4.43 12.45 19.29
CA ASP A 211 3.70 13.71 19.15
C ASP A 211 4.64 14.89 18.84
N ASP A 212 5.71 15.06 19.62
CA ASP A 212 6.71 16.12 19.43
C ASP A 212 7.36 16.03 18.03
N PHE A 213 7.67 14.81 17.60
CA PHE A 213 8.20 14.54 16.27
C PHE A 213 7.19 14.93 15.18
N ALA A 214 5.93 14.50 15.32
CA ALA A 214 4.88 14.79 14.34
C ALA A 214 4.61 16.29 14.22
N ILE A 215 4.54 17.00 15.35
CA ILE A 215 4.35 18.46 15.39
C ILE A 215 5.49 19.16 14.65
N LYS A 216 6.74 18.80 14.97
CA LYS A 216 7.92 19.42 14.35
C LYS A 216 7.93 19.25 12.83
N GLU A 217 7.68 18.03 12.36
CA GLU A 217 7.70 17.74 10.92
C GLU A 217 6.48 18.33 10.19
N LEU A 218 5.31 18.39 10.83
CA LEU A 218 4.12 19.05 10.28
C LEU A 218 4.36 20.55 10.08
N LEU A 219 4.95 21.23 11.08
CA LEU A 219 5.28 22.66 10.98
C LEU A 219 6.31 22.93 9.88
N LYS A 220 7.31 22.05 9.73
CA LYS A 220 8.29 22.13 8.65
C LYS A 220 7.62 22.01 7.27
N TRP A 221 6.70 21.06 7.12
CA TRP A 221 5.96 20.86 5.88
C TRP A 221 5.06 22.06 5.54
N ARG A 222 4.33 22.62 6.52
CA ARG A 222 3.57 23.87 6.35
C ARG A 222 4.47 25.01 5.86
N GLY A 223 5.66 25.15 6.45
CA GLY A 223 6.65 26.15 6.05
C GLY A 223 7.11 26.01 4.60
N SER A 224 7.36 24.77 4.12
CA SER A 224 7.69 24.55 2.71
C SER A 224 6.55 24.90 1.76
N GLN A 225 5.30 24.62 2.12
CA GLN A 225 4.15 24.98 1.29
C GLN A 225 3.97 26.49 1.14
N LEU A 226 4.29 27.25 2.19
CA LEU A 226 4.25 28.71 2.13
C LEU A 226 5.33 29.29 1.20
N LEU A 227 6.53 28.70 1.22
CA LEU A 227 7.62 29.08 0.31
C LEU A 227 7.28 28.74 -1.16
N ASP A 228 6.71 27.55 -1.40
CA ASP A 228 6.34 27.11 -2.75
C ASP A 228 5.14 27.89 -3.33
N SER A 229 4.32 28.50 -2.47
CA SER A 229 3.21 29.37 -2.88
C SER A 229 3.61 30.84 -3.10
N GLY A 230 4.90 31.18 -2.97
CA GLY A 230 5.43 32.50 -3.32
C GLY A 230 5.19 33.60 -2.28
N TYR A 231 4.83 33.25 -1.03
CA TYR A 231 4.75 34.22 0.05
C TYR A 231 6.14 34.47 0.66
N PRO A 232 6.66 35.71 0.65
CA PRO A 232 7.89 36.02 1.36
C PRO A 232 7.64 36.00 2.87
N LEU A 233 8.55 35.36 3.62
CA LEU A 233 8.62 35.39 5.08
C LEU A 233 8.85 36.81 5.63
#